data_AF-A0A831SJN6-F1
#
_entry.id   AF-A0A831SJN6-F1
#
_cell.length_a   1.000
_cell.length_b   1.000
_cell.length_c   1.000
_cell.angle_alpha   90.00
_cell.angle_beta   90.00
_cell.angle_gamma   90.00
#
_symmetry.space_group_name_H-M   'P 1'
#
loop_
_entity.id
_entity.type
_entity.pdbx_description
1 polymer ?
#
loop_
_entity_poly.entity_id
_entity_poly.type
_entity_poly.pdbx_seq_one_letter_code
_entity_poly.pdbx_strand_id
1 'polypeptide(L)'
;MEYDLDYINKWIETDTFANKLLRKSNLTETQLKDYVAYVWNKDSVTYEKLGEKRGITKQAVSDNIRLAKENIDRAVATILLGIYANIVPVEISDILIELLALSKKAKEGEEEDFLEIRKEMLKLIKKI
;
A
#
# COMPACT_ATOMS: atom_id res chain seq x y z
N MET A 1 -6.77 -1.07 -17.84
CA MET A 1 -6.39 0.34 -17.61
C MET A 1 -4.94 0.30 -17.16
N GLU A 2 -4.00 0.93 -17.85
CA GLU A 2 -2.60 0.98 -17.37
C GLU A 2 -2.53 2.10 -16.33
N TYR A 3 -2.32 1.77 -15.06
CA TYR A 3 -2.13 2.76 -14.01
C TYR A 3 -0.73 3.36 -14.18
N ASP A 4 -0.63 4.46 -14.91
CA ASP A 4 0.63 5.13 -15.16
C ASP A 4 1.13 5.90 -13.92
N LEU A 5 2.38 6.37 -14.00
CA LEU A 5 3.03 7.05 -12.88
C LEU A 5 2.33 8.37 -12.52
N ASP A 6 1.71 9.04 -13.49
CA ASP A 6 0.99 10.30 -13.27
C ASP A 6 -0.33 10.07 -12.55
N TYR A 7 -1.05 9.00 -12.88
CA TYR A 7 -2.21 8.55 -12.14
C TYR A 7 -1.83 8.23 -10.69
N ILE A 8 -0.73 7.50 -10.46
CA ILE A 8 -0.28 7.14 -9.11
C ILE A 8 0.17 8.38 -8.33
N ASN A 9 0.86 9.33 -8.97
CA ASN A 9 1.20 10.63 -8.37
C ASN A 9 -0.06 11.36 -7.92
N LYS A 10 -1.01 11.53 -8.83
CA LYS A 10 -2.27 12.21 -8.56
C LYS A 10 -3.06 11.49 -7.47
N TRP A 11 -3.05 10.16 -7.44
CA TRP A 11 -3.67 9.39 -6.37
C TRP A 11 -3.01 9.70 -5.01
N ILE A 12 -1.68 9.64 -4.89
CA ILE A 12 -0.97 9.95 -3.63
C ILE A 12 -1.22 11.40 -3.17
N GLU A 13 -1.35 12.35 -4.10
CA GLU A 13 -1.59 13.76 -3.79
C GLU A 13 -3.04 14.05 -3.39
N THR A 14 -4.01 13.47 -4.10
CA THR A 14 -5.44 13.74 -3.90
C THR A 14 -6.07 12.86 -2.82
N ASP A 15 -5.50 11.67 -2.60
CA ASP A 15 -5.93 10.75 -1.55
C ASP A 15 -5.23 11.11 -0.23
N THR A 16 -5.86 12.01 0.53
CA THR A 16 -5.39 12.44 1.86
C THR A 16 -5.08 11.27 2.79
N PHE A 17 -5.72 10.13 2.61
CA PHE A 17 -5.50 8.94 3.40
C PHE A 17 -4.26 8.17 2.97
N ALA A 18 -4.12 7.89 1.67
CA ALA A 18 -2.90 7.29 1.14
C ALA A 18 -1.67 8.13 1.49
N ASN A 19 -1.78 9.46 1.39
CA ASN A 19 -0.72 10.39 1.77
C ASN A 19 -0.34 10.28 3.26
N LYS A 20 -1.34 10.27 4.15
CA LYS A 20 -1.11 10.20 5.60
C LYS A 20 -0.48 8.86 5.99
N LEU A 21 -0.90 7.75 5.38
CA LEU A 21 -0.30 6.44 5.60
C LEU A 21 1.14 6.39 5.10
N LEU A 22 1.40 6.88 3.89
CA LEU A 22 2.74 6.95 3.33
C LEU A 22 3.69 7.71 4.28
N ARG A 23 3.28 8.89 4.76
CA ARG A 23 4.06 9.72 5.70
C ARG A 23 4.37 9.05 7.04
N LYS A 24 3.56 8.07 7.47
CA LYS A 24 3.77 7.30 8.71
C LYS A 24 4.43 5.95 8.47
N SER A 25 4.59 5.54 7.21
CA SER A 25 5.17 4.25 6.84
C SER A 25 6.69 4.32 6.73
N ASN A 26 7.33 3.15 6.62
CA ASN A 26 8.74 3.04 6.28
C ASN A 26 9.01 3.10 4.77
N LEU A 27 7.99 3.36 3.94
CA LEU A 27 8.13 3.46 2.49
C LEU A 27 8.49 4.89 2.11
N THR A 28 9.47 5.04 1.21
CA THR A 28 9.63 6.31 0.49
C THR A 28 8.54 6.44 -0.58
N GLU A 29 8.26 7.67 -0.98
CA GLU A 29 7.30 7.93 -2.06
C GLU A 29 7.68 7.20 -3.36
N THR A 30 8.98 7.19 -3.68
CA THR A 30 9.51 6.44 -4.84
C THR A 30 9.30 4.94 -4.72
N GLN A 31 9.55 4.36 -3.54
CA GLN A 31 9.33 2.93 -3.27
C GLN A 31 7.86 2.56 -3.45
N LEU A 32 6.94 3.39 -2.92
CA LEU A 32 5.50 3.16 -3.11
C LEU A 32 5.12 3.25 -4.59
N LYS A 33 5.59 4.28 -5.32
CA LYS A 33 5.27 4.48 -6.74
C LYS A 33 5.71 3.30 -7.60
N ASP A 34 6.97 2.88 -7.51
CA ASP A 34 7.48 1.77 -8.32
C ASP A 34 6.76 0.47 -7.98
N TYR A 35 6.49 0.25 -6.68
CA TYR A 35 5.82 -0.97 -6.24
C TYR A 35 4.37 -1.04 -6.70
N VAL A 36 3.62 0.05 -6.55
CA VAL A 36 2.23 0.17 -7.01
C VAL A 36 2.15 0.06 -8.53
N ALA A 37 3.01 0.79 -9.26
CA ALA A 37 3.04 0.75 -10.71
C ALA A 37 3.31 -0.66 -11.26
N TYR A 38 4.17 -1.42 -10.58
CA TYR A 38 4.45 -2.81 -10.93
C TYR A 38 3.31 -3.76 -10.53
N VAL A 39 2.82 -3.69 -9.29
CA VAL A 39 1.81 -4.64 -8.78
C VAL A 39 0.46 -4.47 -9.44
N TRP A 40 0.02 -3.23 -9.71
CA TRP A 40 -1.29 -2.97 -10.33
C TRP A 40 -1.29 -3.24 -11.85
N ASN A 41 -0.12 -3.36 -12.47
CA ASN A 41 0.04 -3.60 -13.90
C ASN A 41 0.89 -4.86 -14.17
N LYS A 42 0.83 -5.87 -13.28
CA LYS A 42 1.74 -7.02 -13.28
C LYS A 42 1.76 -7.79 -14.60
N ASP A 43 0.69 -7.72 -15.38
CA ASP A 43 0.54 -8.40 -16.66
C ASP A 43 1.05 -7.59 -17.87
N SER A 44 1.36 -6.29 -17.71
CA SER A 44 1.67 -5.39 -18.83
C SER A 44 2.94 -4.54 -18.66
N VAL A 45 3.46 -4.43 -17.42
CA VAL A 45 4.59 -3.58 -17.06
C VAL A 45 5.81 -4.40 -16.63
N THR A 46 6.97 -4.07 -17.20
CA THR A 46 8.28 -4.62 -16.83
C THR A 46 9.13 -3.58 -16.11
N TYR A 47 10.18 -4.04 -15.42
CA TYR A 47 11.14 -3.13 -14.77
C TYR A 47 11.88 -2.25 -15.78
N GLU A 48 12.19 -2.78 -16.97
CA GLU A 48 12.75 -2.02 -18.09
C GLU A 48 11.85 -0.84 -18.48
N LYS A 49 10.56 -1.07 -18.72
CA LYS A 49 9.61 -0.01 -19.10
C LYS A 49 9.47 1.07 -18.01
N LEU A 50 9.44 0.67 -16.74
CA LEU A 50 9.40 1.62 -15.62
C LEU A 50 10.69 2.44 -15.53
N GLY A 51 11.85 1.81 -15.77
CA GLY A 51 13.14 2.48 -15.80
C GLY A 51 13.21 3.52 -16.91
N GLU A 52 12.78 3.17 -18.13
CA GLU A 52 12.69 4.07 -19.27
C GLU A 52 11.80 5.29 -18.99
N LYS A 53 10.57 5.07 -18.47
CA LYS A 53 9.63 6.16 -18.12
C LYS A 53 10.21 7.12 -17.09
N ARG A 54 11.08 6.65 -16.20
CA ARG A 54 11.68 7.43 -15.10
C ARG A 54 13.09 7.96 -15.39
N GLY A 55 13.68 7.58 -16.52
CA GLY A 55 15.09 7.89 -16.82
C GLY A 55 16.08 7.26 -15.86
N ILE A 56 15.79 6.06 -15.32
CA ILE A 56 16.66 5.31 -14.41
C ILE A 56 16.89 3.88 -14.92
N THR A 57 17.86 3.18 -14.31
CA THR A 57 18.14 1.79 -14.69
C THR A 57 17.07 0.84 -14.18
N LYS A 58 16.87 -0.28 -14.89
CA LYS A 58 16.01 -1.38 -14.42
C LYS A 58 16.40 -1.92 -13.04
N GLN A 59 17.70 -1.87 -12.72
CA GLN A 59 18.23 -2.31 -11.44
C GLN A 59 17.72 -1.40 -10.31
N ALA A 60 17.73 -0.08 -10.51
CA ALA A 60 17.20 0.87 -9.54
C ALA A 60 15.70 0.66 -9.27
N VAL A 61 14.90 0.37 -10.32
CA VAL A 61 13.47 0.01 -10.17
C VAL A 61 13.31 -1.27 -9.35
N SER A 62 14.07 -2.32 -9.71
CA SER A 62 14.04 -3.60 -9.00
C SER A 62 14.42 -3.44 -7.53
N ASP A 63 15.41 -2.62 -7.22
CA ASP A 63 15.82 -2.35 -5.84
C ASP A 63 14.76 -1.60 -5.04
N ASN A 64 14.09 -0.61 -5.63
CA ASN A 64 12.98 0.09 -4.98
C ASN A 64 11.82 -0.85 -4.67
N ILE A 65 11.44 -1.71 -5.62
CA ILE A 65 10.38 -2.70 -5.46
C ILE A 65 10.74 -3.71 -4.36
N ARG A 66 11.98 -4.22 -4.38
CA ARG A 66 12.47 -5.14 -3.36
C ARG A 66 12.44 -4.51 -1.97
N LEU A 67 12.96 -3.30 -1.82
CA LEU A 67 12.98 -2.58 -0.55
C LEU A 67 11.56 -2.26 -0.06
N ALA A 68 10.64 -1.91 -0.96
CA ALA A 68 9.24 -1.70 -0.62
C ALA A 68 8.61 -2.97 -0.02
N LYS A 69 8.81 -4.11 -0.70
CA LYS A 69 8.34 -5.42 -0.22
C LYS A 69 8.95 -5.78 1.14
N GLU A 70 10.27 -5.63 1.30
CA GLU A 70 10.94 -5.90 2.58
C GLU A 70 10.41 -5.04 3.73
N ASN A 71 10.13 -3.75 3.47
CA ASN A 71 9.56 -2.85 4.48
C ASN A 71 8.13 -3.26 4.87
N ILE A 72 7.32 -3.71 3.92
CA ILE A 72 5.98 -4.26 4.20
C ILE A 72 6.08 -5.54 5.02
N ASP A 73 6.93 -6.49 4.61
CA ASP A 73 7.13 -7.77 5.30
C ASP A 73 7.59 -7.54 6.76
N ARG A 74 8.54 -6.60 6.97
CA ARG A 74 9.00 -6.22 8.32
C ARG A 74 7.90 -5.57 9.16
N ALA A 75 7.08 -4.70 8.57
CA ALA A 75 5.97 -4.05 9.28
C ALA A 75 4.94 -5.09 9.75
N VAL A 76 4.58 -6.04 8.87
CA VAL A 76 3.69 -7.16 9.22
C VAL A 76 4.30 -8.01 10.33
N ALA A 77 5.56 -8.41 10.21
CA ALA A 77 6.25 -9.20 11.25
C ALA A 77 6.29 -8.45 12.60
N THR A 78 6.49 -7.13 12.58
CA THR A 78 6.49 -6.28 13.79
C THR A 78 5.13 -6.26 14.45
N ILE A 79 4.05 -6.11 13.68
CA ILE A 79 2.67 -6.15 14.20
C ILE A 79 2.39 -7.52 14.83
N LEU A 80 2.70 -8.61 14.12
CA LEU A 80 2.48 -9.98 14.62
C LEU A 80 3.27 -10.24 15.91
N LEU A 81 4.53 -9.79 15.98
CA LEU A 81 5.34 -9.89 17.19
C LEU A 81 4.72 -9.09 18.34
N GLY A 82 4.23 -7.87 18.08
CA GLY A 82 3.57 -7.04 19.07
C GLY A 82 2.28 -7.67 19.63
N ILE A 83 1.49 -8.33 18.78
CA ILE A 83 0.31 -9.10 19.19
C ILE A 83 0.74 -10.31 20.04
N TYR A 84 1.69 -11.11 19.54
CA TYR A 84 2.16 -12.31 20.23
C TYR A 84 2.79 -12.00 21.60
N ALA A 85 3.50 -10.88 21.71
CA ALA A 85 4.11 -10.42 22.95
C ALA A 85 3.13 -9.67 23.88
N ASN A 86 1.84 -9.57 23.52
CA ASN A 86 0.82 -8.82 24.25
C ASN A 86 1.19 -7.33 24.50
N ILE A 87 1.93 -6.73 23.55
CA ILE A 87 2.33 -5.31 23.55
C ILE A 87 1.27 -4.47 22.83
N VAL A 88 0.65 -5.04 21.79
CA VAL A 88 -0.45 -4.40 21.06
C VAL A 88 -1.74 -4.61 21.86
N PRO A 89 -2.46 -3.54 22.23
CA PRO A 89 -3.74 -3.67 22.94
C PRO A 89 -4.73 -4.54 22.15
N VAL A 90 -5.58 -5.29 22.86
CA VAL A 90 -6.56 -6.19 22.25
C VAL A 90 -7.48 -5.40 21.31
N GLU A 91 -7.86 -4.18 21.67
CA GLU A 91 -8.70 -3.30 20.87
C GLU A 91 -8.07 -2.97 19.51
N ILE A 92 -6.74 -2.85 19.45
CA ILE A 92 -6.02 -2.62 18.19
C ILE A 92 -6.03 -3.89 17.33
N SER A 93 -5.98 -5.06 17.95
CA SER A 93 -6.05 -6.34 17.23
C SER A 93 -7.42 -6.52 16.54
N ASP A 94 -8.50 -6.16 17.23
CA ASP A 94 -9.86 -6.18 16.66
C ASP A 94 -9.99 -5.22 15.47
N ILE A 95 -9.47 -4.00 15.61
CA ILE A 95 -9.44 -3.01 14.53
C ILE A 95 -8.65 -3.53 13.32
N LEU A 96 -7.52 -4.20 13.54
CA LEU A 96 -6.72 -4.79 12.46
C LEU A 96 -7.47 -5.91 11.73
N ILE A 97 -8.20 -6.76 12.46
CA ILE A 97 -9.03 -7.83 11.88
C ILE A 97 -10.13 -7.23 10.98
N GLU A 98 -10.83 -6.19 11.48
CA GLU A 98 -11.85 -5.50 10.70
C GLU A 98 -11.27 -4.84 9.44
N LEU A 99 -10.12 -4.19 9.54
CA LEU A 99 -9.43 -3.59 8.39
C LEU A 99 -9.03 -4.64 7.34
N LEU A 100 -8.59 -5.82 7.76
CA LEU A 100 -8.25 -6.93 6.85
C LEU A 100 -9.50 -7.48 6.16
N ALA A 101 -10.61 -7.63 6.88
CA ALA A 101 -11.88 -8.08 6.32
C ALA A 101 -12.40 -7.09 5.26
N LEU A 102 -12.37 -5.79 5.56
CA LEU A 102 -12.71 -4.73 4.62
C LEU A 102 -11.80 -4.72 3.39
N SER A 103 -10.49 -4.86 3.58
CA SER A 103 -9.52 -4.92 2.47
C SER A 103 -9.77 -6.12 1.55
N LYS A 104 -10.14 -7.27 2.12
CA LYS A 104 -10.52 -8.46 1.35
C LYS A 104 -11.80 -8.19 0.56
N LYS A 105 -12.83 -7.63 1.19
CA LYS A 105 -14.08 -7.25 0.52
C LYS A 105 -13.84 -6.26 -0.62
N ALA A 106 -12.99 -5.25 -0.42
CA ALA A 106 -12.64 -4.27 -1.46
C ALA A 106 -11.94 -4.90 -2.67
N LYS A 107 -11.17 -5.99 -2.46
CA LYS A 107 -10.50 -6.71 -3.53
C LYS A 107 -11.46 -7.60 -4.34
N GLU A 108 -12.54 -8.04 -3.71
CA GLU A 108 -13.53 -8.97 -4.28
C GLU A 108 -14.79 -8.28 -4.79
N GLY A 109 -15.00 -6.99 -4.48
CA GLY A 109 -16.21 -6.22 -4.76
C GLY A 109 -16.14 -5.30 -5.98
N GLU A 110 -17.29 -4.71 -6.32
CA GLU A 110 -17.45 -3.77 -7.44
C GLU A 110 -16.98 -2.35 -7.07
N GLU A 111 -16.79 -1.48 -8.06
CA GLU A 111 -16.25 -0.11 -7.87
C GLU A 111 -17.12 0.75 -6.93
N GLU A 112 -18.45 0.54 -6.93
CA GLU A 112 -19.39 1.24 -6.03
C GLU A 112 -19.21 0.84 -4.56
N ASP A 113 -18.86 -0.43 -4.27
CA ASP A 113 -18.59 -0.93 -2.92
C ASP A 113 -17.29 -0.32 -2.35
N PHE A 114 -16.34 0.00 -3.23
CA PHE A 114 -15.02 0.49 -2.84
C PHE A 114 -15.10 1.81 -2.06
N LEU A 115 -16.04 2.70 -2.42
CA LEU A 115 -16.17 4.01 -1.79
C LEU A 115 -16.77 3.92 -0.39
N GLU A 116 -17.71 3.00 -0.17
CA GLU A 116 -18.28 2.72 1.14
C GLU A 116 -17.25 2.01 2.04
N ILE A 117 -16.60 0.97 1.53
CA ILE A 117 -15.54 0.23 2.25
C ILE A 117 -14.41 1.18 2.67
N ARG A 118 -13.98 2.10 1.79
CA ARG A 118 -12.97 3.10 2.12
C ARG A 118 -13.40 4.02 3.27
N LYS A 119 -14.68 4.44 3.31
CA LYS A 119 -15.20 5.25 4.43
C LYS A 119 -15.17 4.48 5.75
N GLU A 120 -15.43 3.18 5.73
CA GLU A 120 -15.36 2.32 6.92
C GLU A 120 -13.93 2.12 7.41
N MET A 121 -13.00 1.81 6.50
CA MET A 121 -11.57 1.71 6.83
C MET A 121 -11.03 3.00 7.47
N LEU A 122 -11.47 4.16 6.98
CA LEU A 122 -11.10 5.46 7.54
C LEU A 122 -11.58 5.65 8.97
N LYS A 123 -12.77 5.16 9.33
CA LYS A 123 -13.29 5.26 10.69
C LYS A 123 -12.46 4.40 11.65
N LEU A 124 -12.05 3.22 11.20
CA LEU A 124 -11.25 2.28 11.98
C LEU A 124 -9.83 2.78 12.21
N ILE A 125 -9.17 3.29 11.19
CA ILE A 125 -7.79 3.79 11.32
C ILE A 125 -7.70 5.03 12.20
N LYS A 126 -8.76 5.83 12.31
CA LYS A 126 -8.80 6.96 13.27
C LYS A 126 -8.77 6.51 14.74
N LYS A 127 -9.02 5.21 15.01
CA LYS A 127 -8.96 4.63 16.36
C LYS A 127 -7.58 4.07 16.71
N ILE A 128 -6.64 4.04 15.75
CA ILE A 128 -5.23 3.65 15.91
C ILE A 128 -4.37 4.91 16.05
#